data_AF-A0A3C0JM60-F1
#
_entry.id   AF-A0A3C0JM60-F1
#
_cell.length_a   1.000
_cell.length_b   1.000
_cell.length_c   1.000
_cell.angle_alpha   90.00
_cell.angle_beta   90.00
_cell.angle_gamma   90.00
#
_symmetry.space_group_name_H-M   'P 1'
#
loop_
_entity.id
_entity.type
_entity.pdbx_description
1 polymer ?
#
loop_
_entity_poly.entity_id
_entity_poly.type
_entity_poly.pdbx_seq_one_letter_code
_entity_poly.pdbx_strand_id
1 'polypeptide(L)'
;MGIEGDRSCYEGNIRQVLFMDKETLDDLELTPGQIKENITTSGVDMSQAQPGQVFSIGDEVKMEIVGDCEACGKMEEIRPGLWDKLNGRRGMLAMVINSGTLKVGDSIRMDS
;
A
#
# COMPACT_ATOMS: atom_id res chain seq x y z
N MET A 1 12.20 6.28 -6.32
CA MET A 1 12.23 7.00 -5.02
C MET A 1 10.88 6.94 -4.32
N GLY A 2 9.76 6.95 -5.05
CA GLY A 2 8.42 6.82 -4.47
C GLY A 2 7.47 7.80 -5.14
N ILE A 3 6.43 8.21 -4.43
CA ILE A 3 5.49 9.23 -4.89
C ILE A 3 6.07 10.62 -4.63
N GLU A 4 6.01 11.50 -5.63
CA GLU A 4 6.47 12.88 -5.50
C GLU A 4 5.76 13.60 -4.35
N GLY A 5 6.53 14.25 -3.48
CA GLY A 5 6.01 14.94 -2.29
C GLY A 5 5.66 14.04 -1.10
N ASP A 6 5.70 12.71 -1.24
CA ASP A 6 5.51 11.81 -0.10
C ASP A 6 6.76 11.79 0.80
N ARG A 7 6.55 11.65 2.12
CA ARG A 7 7.62 11.59 3.12
C ARG A 7 8.62 10.45 2.89
N SER A 8 8.18 9.39 2.21
CA SER A 8 8.95 8.18 1.94
C SER A 8 9.76 8.29 0.63
N CYS A 9 9.63 9.42 -0.08
CA CYS A 9 10.32 9.69 -1.33
C CYS A 9 11.74 10.23 -1.10
N TYR A 10 12.67 9.34 -0.77
CA TYR A 10 14.09 9.66 -0.60
C TYR A 10 14.99 8.51 -1.05
N GLU A 11 16.25 8.83 -1.33
CA GLU A 11 17.24 7.86 -1.81
C GLU A 11 17.50 6.74 -0.78
N GLY A 12 17.61 5.50 -1.26
CA GLY A 12 17.85 4.34 -0.41
C GLY A 12 16.62 3.76 0.31
N ASN A 13 15.46 4.42 0.23
CA ASN A 13 14.23 3.84 0.77
C ASN A 13 13.65 2.76 -0.16
N ILE A 14 13.44 1.56 0.36
CA ILE A 14 12.73 0.48 -0.34
C ILE A 14 11.24 0.45 -0.01
N ARG A 15 10.80 1.02 1.12
CA ARG A 15 9.40 1.08 1.55
C ARG A 15 8.77 2.36 1.00
N GLN A 16 8.60 2.42 -0.32
CA GLN A 16 8.32 3.67 -1.04
C GLN A 16 6.83 4.00 -1.15
N VAL A 17 5.98 2.97 -1.28
CA VAL A 17 4.53 3.13 -1.47
C VAL A 17 3.80 2.12 -0.61
N LEU A 18 2.86 2.60 0.22
CA LEU A 18 1.98 1.75 1.03
C LEU A 18 0.62 1.57 0.34
N PHE A 19 0.21 0.32 0.19
CA PHE A 19 -1.06 -0.11 -0.36
C PHE A 19 -1.98 -0.64 0.74
N MET A 20 -3.28 -0.35 0.63
CA MET A 20 -4.31 -0.93 1.49
C MET A 20 -5.56 -1.26 0.66
N ASP A 21 -6.12 -2.45 0.84
CA ASP A 21 -7.40 -2.79 0.22
C ASP A 21 -8.57 -2.06 0.90
N LYS A 22 -9.47 -1.54 0.08
CA LYS A 22 -10.69 -0.84 0.51
C LYS A 22 -11.58 -1.76 1.32
N GLU A 23 -11.59 -3.05 1.02
CA GLU A 23 -12.38 -4.07 1.69
C GLU A 23 -12.05 -4.15 3.19
N THR A 24 -10.77 -4.15 3.56
CA THR A 24 -10.33 -4.10 4.96
C THR A 24 -10.59 -2.74 5.60
N LEU A 25 -10.45 -1.64 4.85
CA LEU A 25 -10.80 -0.32 5.37
C LEU A 25 -12.29 -0.25 5.74
N ASP A 26 -13.16 -0.72 4.85
CA ASP A 26 -14.61 -0.72 5.03
C ASP A 26 -15.03 -1.66 6.18
N ASP A 27 -14.44 -2.87 6.28
CA ASP A 27 -14.62 -3.82 7.41
C ASP A 27 -14.30 -3.16 8.76
N LEU A 28 -13.32 -2.25 8.77
CA LEU A 28 -12.90 -1.52 9.96
C LEU A 28 -13.53 -0.14 10.08
N GLU A 29 -14.47 0.25 9.21
CA GLU A 29 -15.10 1.58 9.20
C GLU A 29 -14.07 2.73 9.13
N LEU A 30 -13.03 2.56 8.32
CA LEU A 30 -11.97 3.53 8.09
C LEU A 30 -12.14 4.19 6.72
N THR A 31 -11.79 5.47 6.63
CA THR A 31 -11.76 6.18 5.35
C THR A 31 -10.42 5.98 4.64
N PRO A 32 -10.37 5.94 3.29
CA PRO A 32 -9.12 5.97 2.53
C PRO A 32 -8.17 7.08 3.00
N GLY A 33 -6.90 6.72 3.19
CA GLY A 33 -5.82 7.59 3.67
C GLY A 33 -5.75 7.77 5.19
N GLN A 34 -6.75 7.31 5.95
CA GLN A 34 -6.82 7.53 7.41
C GLN A 34 -5.64 6.92 8.14
N ILE A 35 -5.17 5.78 7.64
CA ILE A 35 -4.07 4.98 8.18
C ILE A 35 -2.72 5.31 7.49
N LYS A 36 -2.69 6.31 6.60
CA LYS A 36 -1.53 6.79 5.84
C LYS A 36 -1.01 5.87 4.74
N GLU A 37 -1.88 5.03 4.18
CA GLU A 37 -1.59 4.40 2.90
C GLU A 37 -1.52 5.46 1.78
N ASN A 38 -0.73 5.17 0.75
CA ASN A 38 -0.62 6.03 -0.42
C ASN A 38 -1.67 5.68 -1.47
N ILE A 39 -1.93 4.39 -1.65
CA ILE A 39 -2.85 3.87 -2.67
C ILE A 39 -3.85 2.94 -1.99
N THR A 40 -5.13 3.28 -2.11
CA THR A 40 -6.22 2.37 -1.74
C THR A 40 -6.62 1.56 -2.96
N THR A 41 -6.62 0.24 -2.84
CA THR A 41 -7.00 -0.70 -3.92
C THR A 41 -8.41 -1.24 -3.70
N SER A 42 -9.00 -1.83 -4.74
CA SER A 42 -10.31 -2.49 -4.64
C SER A 42 -10.39 -3.62 -5.66
N GLY A 43 -10.99 -4.75 -5.28
CA GLY A 43 -11.18 -5.90 -6.17
C GLY A 43 -9.89 -6.65 -6.53
N VAL A 44 -8.79 -6.38 -5.80
CA VAL A 44 -7.51 -7.08 -5.94
C VAL A 44 -7.02 -7.50 -4.56
N ASP A 45 -6.80 -8.79 -4.37
CA ASP A 45 -6.23 -9.32 -3.14
C ASP A 45 -4.71 -9.25 -3.21
N MET A 46 -4.13 -8.26 -2.54
CA MET A 46 -2.68 -8.12 -2.38
C MET A 46 -2.18 -8.70 -1.04
N SER A 47 -3.06 -9.19 -0.18
CA SER A 47 -2.69 -9.68 1.17
C SER A 47 -1.79 -10.91 1.12
N GLN A 48 -1.87 -11.68 0.03
CA GLN A 48 -1.07 -12.88 -0.20
C GLN A 48 0.20 -12.61 -1.01
N ALA A 49 0.45 -11.34 -1.36
CA ALA A 49 1.61 -11.01 -2.17
C ALA A 49 2.91 -11.18 -1.37
N GLN A 50 3.90 -11.81 -1.98
CA GLN A 50 5.19 -12.12 -1.38
C GLN A 50 6.24 -11.09 -1.81
N PRO A 51 7.24 -10.81 -0.96
CA PRO A 51 8.39 -10.00 -1.36
C PRO A 51 9.01 -10.50 -2.68
N GLY A 52 9.31 -9.58 -3.59
CA GLY A 52 9.81 -9.87 -4.94
C GLY A 52 8.73 -10.04 -6.01
N GLN A 53 7.45 -10.16 -5.64
CA GLN A 53 6.38 -10.17 -6.64
C GLN A 53 6.19 -8.78 -7.25
N VAL A 54 6.07 -8.75 -8.57
CA VAL A 54 5.89 -7.52 -9.35
C VAL A 54 4.42 -7.37 -9.73
N PHE A 55 3.95 -6.13 -9.76
CA PHE A 55 2.65 -5.78 -10.27
C PHE A 55 2.71 -4.46 -11.03
N SER A 56 1.75 -4.29 -11.92
CA SER A 56 1.63 -3.12 -12.80
C SER A 56 0.39 -2.31 -12.41
N ILE A 57 0.50 -0.99 -12.43
CA ILE A 57 -0.62 -0.05 -12.28
C ILE A 57 -0.71 0.80 -13.54
N GLY A 58 -1.88 0.81 -14.17
CA GLY A 58 -2.05 1.47 -15.47
C GLY A 58 -1.15 0.85 -16.55
N ASP A 59 -0.57 1.70 -17.39
CA ASP A 59 0.23 1.26 -18.54
C ASP A 59 1.74 1.36 -18.32
N GLU A 60 2.18 2.21 -17.39
CA GLU A 60 3.61 2.53 -17.20
C GLU A 60 4.16 2.03 -15.87
N VAL A 61 3.41 2.16 -14.78
CA VAL A 61 3.98 2.00 -13.44
C VAL A 61 4.13 0.52 -13.11
N LYS A 62 5.35 0.12 -12.72
CA LYS A 62 5.63 -1.20 -12.14
C LYS A 62 6.21 -1.04 -10.76
N MET A 63 5.73 -1.87 -9.84
CA MET A 63 6.22 -1.92 -8.47
C MET A 63 6.49 -3.35 -8.05
N GLU A 64 7.46 -3.51 -7.15
CA GLU A 64 7.84 -4.76 -6.54
C GLU A 64 7.44 -4.74 -5.07
N ILE A 65 6.77 -5.80 -4.60
CA ILE A 65 6.41 -5.97 -3.21
C ILE A 65 7.67 -6.16 -2.37
N VAL A 66 7.78 -5.41 -1.28
CA VAL A 66 8.89 -5.48 -0.33
C VAL A 66 8.49 -6.23 0.94
N GLY A 67 7.20 -6.22 1.28
CA GLY A 67 6.67 -6.95 2.42
C GLY A 67 5.41 -6.31 2.99
N ASP A 68 4.92 -6.86 4.09
CA ASP A 68 3.79 -6.32 4.83
C ASP A 68 4.18 -5.04 5.58
N CYS A 69 3.20 -4.17 5.77
CA CYS A 69 3.34 -3.03 6.65
C CYS A 69 2.95 -3.44 8.07
N GLU A 70 3.89 -3.45 9.01
CA GLU A 70 3.57 -3.69 10.41
C GLU A 70 2.67 -2.58 10.99
N ALA A 71 1.64 -2.98 11.74
CA ALA A 71 0.84 -2.04 12.53
C ALA A 71 1.67 -1.48 13.69
N CYS A 72 1.67 -0.16 13.85
CA CYS A 72 2.40 0.51 14.93
C CYS A 72 1.43 1.27 15.86
N GLY A 73 1.95 1.77 16.99
CA GLY A 73 1.15 2.48 18.01
C GLY A 73 0.36 3.68 17.48
N LYS A 74 0.75 4.26 16.34
CA LYS A 74 -0.02 5.34 15.68
C LYS A 74 -1.44 4.92 15.29
N MET A 75 -1.70 3.62 15.13
CA MET A 75 -3.05 3.13 14.86
C MET A 75 -3.97 3.32 16.07
N GLU A 76 -3.43 3.23 17.28
CA GLU A 76 -4.17 3.45 18.52
C GLU A 76 -4.64 4.91 18.65
N GLU A 77 -3.84 5.86 18.16
CA GLU A 77 -4.19 7.29 18.12
C GLU A 77 -5.38 7.57 17.18
N ILE A 78 -5.59 6.73 16.16
CA ILE A 78 -6.73 6.87 15.24
C ILE A 78 -8.01 6.38 15.91
N ARG A 79 -7.97 5.19 16.51
CA ARG A 79 -9.10 4.60 17.24
C ARG A 79 -8.58 3.55 18.23
N PRO A 80 -9.07 3.54 19.49
CA PRO A 80 -8.65 2.53 20.45
C PRO A 80 -8.88 1.10 19.97
N GLY A 81 -7.87 0.23 20.16
CA GLY A 81 -7.87 -1.16 19.73
C GLY A 81 -7.64 -1.37 18.22
N LEU A 82 -7.43 -0.31 17.44
CA LEU A 82 -7.23 -0.44 16.00
C LEU A 82 -5.89 -1.12 15.66
N TRP A 83 -4.87 -0.94 16.49
CA TRP A 83 -3.59 -1.61 16.30
C TRP A 83 -3.74 -3.12 16.19
N ASP A 84 -4.47 -3.75 17.13
CA ASP A 84 -4.70 -5.19 17.17
C ASP A 84 -5.50 -5.66 15.95
N LYS A 85 -6.54 -4.90 15.58
CA LYS A 85 -7.38 -5.21 14.40
C LYS A 85 -6.62 -5.16 13.07
N LEU A 86 -5.58 -4.32 12.97
CA LEU A 86 -4.76 -4.18 11.78
C LEU A 86 -3.50 -5.07 11.80
N ASN A 87 -3.21 -5.74 12.90
CA ASN A 87 -2.03 -6.57 13.03
C ASN A 87 -2.04 -7.71 11.99
N GLY A 88 -0.99 -7.82 11.18
CA GLY A 88 -0.91 -8.78 10.07
C GLY A 88 -1.78 -8.47 8.84
N ARG A 89 -2.52 -7.34 8.83
CA ARG A 89 -3.36 -6.92 7.69
C ARG A 89 -3.36 -5.40 7.49
N ARG A 90 -2.22 -4.75 7.77
CA ARG A 90 -2.05 -3.29 7.70
C ARG A 90 -1.63 -2.80 6.29
N GLY A 91 -1.62 -3.71 5.32
CA GLY A 91 -1.35 -3.43 3.91
C GLY A 91 0.04 -3.89 3.48
N MET A 92 0.38 -3.61 2.22
CA MET A 92 1.62 -4.04 1.59
C MET A 92 2.48 -2.84 1.20
N LEU A 93 3.79 -2.97 1.37
CA LEU A 93 4.77 -1.98 0.94
C LEU A 93 5.42 -2.43 -0.35
N ALA A 94 5.64 -1.47 -1.25
CA ALA A 94 6.29 -1.71 -2.52
C ALA A 94 7.37 -0.65 -2.81
N MET A 95 8.28 -1.03 -3.70
CA MET A 95 9.24 -0.13 -4.34
C MET A 95 8.90 0.07 -5.81
N VAL A 96 9.13 1.27 -6.33
CA VAL A 96 8.94 1.58 -7.74
C VAL A 96 10.12 1.02 -8.54
N ILE A 97 9.84 0.13 -9.48
CA ILE A 97 10.84 -0.46 -10.39
C ILE A 97 10.73 0.11 -11.81
N ASN A 98 9.54 0.56 -12.22
CA ASN A 98 9.35 1.40 -13.41
C ASN A 98 8.51 2.62 -13.06
N SER A 99 9.03 3.81 -13.35
CA SER A 99 8.37 5.08 -13.05
C SER A 99 7.36 5.43 -14.14
N GLY A 100 6.35 6.21 -13.78
CA GLY A 100 5.31 6.67 -14.69
C GLY A 100 4.28 7.51 -13.97
N THR A 101 3.21 7.88 -14.67
CA THR A 101 2.07 8.57 -14.06
C THR A 101 0.99 7.58 -13.69
N LEU A 102 0.41 7.74 -12.50
CA LEU A 102 -0.77 7.01 -12.05
C LEU A 102 -1.93 7.98 -11.80
N LYS A 103 -3.15 7.50 -12.01
CA LYS A 103 -4.40 8.23 -11.72
C LYS A 103 -5.39 7.32 -11.00
N VAL A 104 -6.32 7.94 -10.28
CA VAL A 104 -7.44 7.22 -9.67
C VAL A 104 -8.22 6.48 -10.77
N GLY A 105 -8.48 5.19 -10.54
CA GLY A 105 -9.18 4.32 -11.48
C GLY A 105 -8.26 3.50 -12.41
N ASP A 106 -6.94 3.66 -12.33
CA ASP A 106 -6.02 2.78 -13.06
C ASP A 106 -6.14 1.32 -12.60
N SER A 107 -6.07 0.40 -13.58
CA SER A 107 -6.16 -1.03 -13.32
C SER A 107 -4.86 -1.55 -12.70
N ILE A 108 -5.00 -2.46 -11.73
CA ILE A 108 -3.89 -3.20 -11.13
C ILE A 108 -3.84 -4.59 -11.75
N ARG A 109 -2.63 -5.04 -12.14
CA ARG A 109 -2.40 -6.40 -12.66
C ARG A 109 -1.20 -6.99 -11.93
N MET A 110 -1.38 -8.16 -11.32
CA MET A 110 -0.26 -8.93 -10.77
C MET A 110 0.50 -9.57 -11.93
N ASP A 111 1.81 -9.39 -11.98
CA ASP A 111 2.65 -10.09 -12.95
C ASP A 111 2.76 -11.56 -12.50
N SER A 112 2.57 -12.50 -13.42
CA SER A 112 2.60 -13.95 -13.19
C SER A 112 4.00 -14.53 -13.23
#